data_AF-A0A4R0RTX3-F1
#
_entry.id   AF-A0A4R0RTX3-F1
#
_cell.length_a   1.000
_cell.length_b   1.000
_cell.length_c   1.000
_cell.angle_alpha   90.00
_cell.angle_beta   90.00
_cell.angle_gamma   90.00
#
_symmetry.space_group_name_H-M   'P 1'
#
loop_
_entity.id
_entity.type
_entity.pdbx_description
1 polymer ?
#
loop_
_entity_poly.entity_id
_entity_poly.type
_entity_poly.pdbx_seq_one_letter_code
_entity_poly.pdbx_strand_id
1 'polypeptide(L)'
;MARFKPSTEVVLRSRADFIALPRTDSYRNSIQELTISPTSLMDQGWVTAALRILGPKLVNLNVLELDNLDLDARHPDFYKIWLLIRRQGRRLIVGRMFNISPSRMAYLLQGCDVDMHISNLESWPIHGSVYNSSLSSANNLRGCTFSMCHKELAAPSSTRPLVVKITLERPKVSEWHHLLHLVSALAAVYSHHLWDLRLMYQDHSGEPTLYDHHFFSSLLQPLSSLHTLRLDTFSFSPPGHLDRGLGSTTHLQCLELFNASLDRRQVAWLWTILKFRKLVVAGPVAKFEGSPRSAH
;
A
#
# COMPACT_ATOMS: atom_id res chain seq x y z
N MET A 1 -6.61 -22.84 42.34
CA MET A 1 -5.59 -22.48 41.33
C MET A 1 -6.30 -22.04 40.07
N ALA A 2 -6.19 -20.77 39.68
CA ALA A 2 -6.74 -20.30 38.40
C ALA A 2 -5.94 -20.94 37.25
N ARG A 3 -6.63 -21.60 36.31
CA ARG A 3 -5.99 -22.12 35.09
C ARG A 3 -5.54 -20.93 34.25
N PHE A 4 -4.25 -20.88 33.94
CA PHE A 4 -3.69 -19.89 33.02
C PHE A 4 -4.40 -20.03 31.66
N LYS A 5 -5.11 -18.97 31.24
CA LYS A 5 -5.77 -18.93 29.94
C LYS A 5 -4.80 -18.27 28.95
N PRO A 6 -4.35 -18.98 27.91
CA PRO A 6 -3.45 -18.41 26.91
C PRO A 6 -4.12 -17.22 26.21
N SER A 7 -3.39 -16.13 26.03
CA SER A 7 -3.85 -15.01 25.21
C SER A 7 -3.64 -15.34 23.74
N THR A 8 -4.65 -15.04 22.92
CA THR A 8 -4.56 -15.13 21.46
C THR A 8 -3.95 -13.87 20.86
N GLU A 9 -4.07 -12.74 21.56
CA GLU A 9 -3.55 -11.43 21.17
C GLU A 9 -2.41 -11.05 22.12
N VAL A 10 -1.25 -10.69 21.55
CA VAL A 10 -0.06 -10.34 22.32
C VAL A 10 0.53 -9.04 21.81
N VAL A 11 0.79 -8.11 22.72
CA VAL A 11 1.44 -6.83 22.41
C VAL A 11 2.78 -6.75 23.12
N LEU A 12 3.85 -6.54 22.36
CA LEU A 12 5.21 -6.35 22.84
C LEU A 12 5.63 -4.90 22.62
N ARG A 13 5.87 -4.16 23.71
CA ARG A 13 6.31 -2.76 23.66
C ARG A 13 7.74 -2.57 24.14
N SER A 14 8.28 -3.55 24.85
CA SER A 14 9.61 -3.51 25.41
C SER A 14 10.28 -4.89 25.46
N ARG A 15 11.59 -4.90 25.71
CA ARG A 15 12.34 -6.11 26.01
C ARG A 15 11.78 -6.87 27.22
N ALA A 16 11.25 -6.17 28.22
CA ALA A 16 10.69 -6.80 29.41
C ALA A 16 9.44 -7.63 29.06
N ASP A 17 8.56 -7.10 28.21
CA ASP A 17 7.38 -7.82 27.72
C ASP A 17 7.78 -9.10 27.00
N PHE A 18 8.80 -8.99 26.13
CA PHE A 18 9.31 -10.14 25.39
C PHE A 18 9.87 -11.24 26.31
N ILE A 19 10.59 -10.86 27.37
CA ILE A 19 11.15 -11.81 28.34
C ILE A 19 10.06 -12.44 29.20
N ALA A 20 9.01 -11.68 29.54
CA ALA A 20 7.88 -12.13 30.36
C ALA A 20 6.97 -13.13 29.63
N LEU A 21 7.05 -13.23 28.30
CA LEU A 21 6.26 -14.20 27.55
C LEU A 21 6.57 -15.64 27.97
N PRO A 22 5.53 -16.45 28.28
CA PRO A 22 5.70 -17.88 28.49
C PRO A 22 6.43 -18.53 27.32
N ARG A 23 7.49 -19.28 27.63
CA ARG A 23 8.35 -19.91 26.61
C ARG A 23 7.82 -21.25 26.11
N THR A 24 6.69 -21.71 26.63
CA THR A 24 6.08 -22.99 26.29
C THR A 24 5.52 -22.97 24.87
N ASP A 25 5.69 -24.06 24.13
CA ASP A 25 5.21 -24.14 22.75
C ASP A 25 3.67 -24.10 22.70
N SER A 26 2.99 -24.66 23.71
CA SER A 26 1.53 -24.57 23.83
C SER A 26 1.01 -23.13 23.89
N TYR A 27 1.69 -22.23 24.61
CA TYR A 27 1.31 -20.82 24.64
C TYR A 27 1.66 -20.12 23.33
N ARG A 28 2.84 -20.36 22.76
CA ARG A 28 3.21 -19.75 21.48
C ARG A 28 2.28 -20.15 20.34
N ASN A 29 1.81 -21.40 20.34
CA ASN A 29 0.85 -21.90 19.37
C ASN A 29 -0.57 -21.32 19.57
N SER A 30 -0.90 -20.73 20.73
CA SER A 30 -2.19 -20.07 20.91
C SER A 30 -2.22 -18.64 20.37
N ILE A 31 -1.06 -18.03 20.12
CA ILE A 31 -0.96 -16.66 19.65
C ILE A 31 -1.41 -16.60 18.18
N GLN A 32 -2.49 -15.87 17.94
CA GLN A 32 -3.07 -15.61 16.63
C GLN A 32 -2.76 -14.20 16.15
N GLU A 33 -2.56 -13.25 17.07
CA GLU A 33 -2.21 -11.87 16.74
C GLU A 33 -1.04 -11.41 17.60
N LEU A 34 -0.01 -10.87 16.94
CA LEU A 34 1.18 -10.34 17.59
C LEU A 34 1.43 -8.91 17.10
N THR A 35 1.39 -7.95 18.02
CA THR A 35 1.80 -6.58 17.77
C THR A 35 3.15 -6.33 18.42
N ILE A 36 4.13 -5.88 17.65
CA ILE A 36 5.41 -5.38 18.16
C ILE A 36 5.45 -3.87 17.91
N SER A 37 5.42 -3.11 19.00
CA SER A 37 5.36 -1.65 18.97
C SER A 37 6.31 -1.05 20.01
N PRO A 38 7.62 -0.96 19.71
CA PRO A 38 8.61 -0.48 20.67
C PRO A 38 8.27 0.90 21.20
N THR A 39 8.45 1.14 22.50
CA THR A 39 8.29 2.49 23.07
C THR A 39 9.43 3.42 22.69
N SER A 40 10.62 2.86 22.39
CA SER A 40 11.83 3.61 22.00
C SER A 40 12.24 3.25 20.57
N LEU A 41 12.49 4.27 19.75
CA LEU A 41 13.01 4.10 18.39
C LEU A 41 14.46 3.58 18.36
N MET A 42 15.21 3.80 19.44
CA MET A 42 16.64 3.45 19.51
C MET A 42 16.90 2.02 19.97
N ASP A 43 15.89 1.34 20.55
CA ASP A 43 16.03 -0.01 21.08
C ASP A 43 15.37 -1.05 20.16
N GLN A 44 15.87 -1.15 18.91
CA GLN A 44 15.36 -2.09 17.89
C GLN A 44 16.00 -3.49 17.99
N GLY A 45 17.01 -3.66 18.85
CA GLY A 45 17.73 -4.92 18.99
C GLY A 45 16.84 -6.05 19.50
N TRP A 46 15.98 -5.77 20.49
CA TRP A 46 15.05 -6.77 21.01
C TRP A 46 13.92 -7.07 20.03
N VAL A 47 13.49 -6.13 19.18
CA VAL A 47 12.52 -6.40 18.10
C VAL A 47 13.05 -7.49 17.20
N THR A 48 14.30 -7.32 16.75
CA THR A 48 14.94 -8.27 15.87
C THR A 48 15.12 -9.63 16.55
N ALA A 49 15.48 -9.65 17.83
CA ALA A 49 15.55 -10.88 18.62
C ALA A 49 14.17 -11.55 18.78
N ALA A 50 13.12 -10.78 19.08
CA ALA A 50 11.75 -11.27 19.23
C ALA A 50 11.24 -11.89 17.93
N LEU A 51 11.44 -11.20 16.81
CA LEU A 51 11.12 -11.69 15.47
C LEU A 51 11.87 -12.99 15.14
N ARG A 52 13.16 -13.08 15.48
CA ARG A 52 13.97 -14.29 15.26
C ARG A 52 13.54 -15.48 16.13
N ILE A 53 13.21 -15.22 17.41
CA ILE A 53 12.96 -16.26 18.41
C ILE A 53 11.51 -16.72 18.41
N LEU A 54 10.56 -15.77 18.31
CA LEU A 54 9.13 -16.06 18.29
C LEU A 54 8.66 -16.42 16.90
N GLY A 55 9.01 -15.62 15.88
CA GLY A 55 8.47 -15.75 14.52
C GLY A 55 8.33 -17.19 14.05
N PRO A 56 9.42 -17.97 13.97
CA PRO A 56 9.39 -19.37 13.53
C PRO A 56 8.43 -20.29 14.31
N LYS A 57 8.12 -19.96 15.57
CA LYS A 57 7.35 -20.77 16.51
C LYS A 57 5.87 -20.41 16.59
N LEU A 58 5.46 -19.29 16.00
CA LEU A 58 4.07 -18.82 16.09
C LEU A 58 3.20 -19.46 14.99
N VAL A 59 3.10 -20.79 14.93
CA VAL A 59 2.52 -21.51 13.77
C VAL A 59 1.11 -21.01 13.38
N ASN A 60 0.28 -20.67 14.36
CA ASN A 60 -1.12 -20.24 14.18
C ASN A 60 -1.31 -18.71 14.09
N LEU A 61 -0.24 -17.94 13.95
CA LEU A 61 -0.35 -16.50 13.84
C LEU A 61 -1.06 -16.13 12.52
N ASN A 62 -2.13 -15.34 12.64
CA ASN A 62 -2.93 -14.80 11.54
C ASN A 62 -2.50 -13.38 11.19
N VAL A 63 -2.14 -12.59 12.22
CA VAL A 63 -1.80 -11.17 12.09
C VAL A 63 -0.46 -10.89 12.79
N LEU A 64 0.47 -10.29 12.06
CA LEU A 64 1.67 -9.67 12.63
C LEU A 64 1.57 -8.17 12.42
N GLU A 65 1.51 -7.41 13.49
CA GLU A 65 1.56 -5.95 13.45
C GLU A 65 2.93 -5.45 13.90
N LEU A 66 3.53 -4.57 13.11
CA LEU A 66 4.79 -3.89 13.42
C LEU A 66 4.56 -2.38 13.39
N ASP A 67 4.61 -1.74 14.56
CA ASP A 67 4.47 -0.29 14.72
C ASP A 67 5.73 0.29 15.35
N ASN A 68 5.94 1.59 15.16
CA ASN A 68 7.02 2.39 15.74
C ASN A 68 8.44 1.83 15.53
N LEU A 69 8.75 1.37 14.31
CA LEU A 69 10.07 0.83 13.95
C LEU A 69 10.93 1.86 13.23
N ASP A 70 12.17 2.06 13.67
CA ASP A 70 13.17 2.83 12.92
C ASP A 70 14.08 1.88 12.14
N LEU A 71 14.02 1.96 10.80
CA LEU A 71 14.79 1.06 9.93
C LEU A 71 16.23 1.52 9.69
N ASP A 72 16.60 2.74 10.08
CA ASP A 72 17.98 3.22 10.13
C ASP A 72 18.65 2.95 11.49
N ALA A 73 17.89 2.78 12.57
CA ALA A 73 18.37 2.30 13.87
C ALA A 73 18.67 0.77 13.83
N ARG A 74 19.53 0.39 12.89
CA ARG A 74 19.77 -0.98 12.42
C ARG A 74 20.04 -1.96 13.56
N HIS A 75 19.34 -3.10 13.49
CA HIS A 75 19.97 -4.38 13.82
C HIS A 75 20.43 -5.04 12.51
N PRO A 76 21.70 -5.45 12.36
CA PRO A 76 22.28 -5.93 11.10
C PRO A 76 21.56 -7.13 10.47
N ASP A 77 20.80 -7.87 11.28
CA ASP A 77 20.07 -9.06 10.85
C ASP A 77 18.56 -8.85 10.61
N PHE A 78 18.01 -7.66 10.82
CA PHE A 78 16.56 -7.41 10.72
C PHE A 78 15.98 -7.90 9.38
N TYR A 79 16.57 -7.48 8.26
CA TYR A 79 16.13 -7.88 6.92
C TYR A 79 16.33 -9.38 6.64
N LYS A 80 17.38 -10.01 7.20
CA LYS A 80 17.56 -11.46 7.06
C LYS A 80 16.45 -12.23 7.78
N ILE A 81 16.06 -11.75 8.96
CA ILE A 81 14.99 -12.34 9.77
C ILE A 81 13.62 -12.07 9.14
N TRP A 82 13.44 -10.90 8.54
CA TRP A 82 12.24 -10.54 7.78
C TRP A 82 11.89 -11.59 6.71
N LEU A 83 12.89 -12.04 5.95
CA LEU A 83 12.73 -13.08 4.93
C LEU A 83 12.16 -14.40 5.47
N LEU A 84 12.43 -14.72 6.74
CA LEU A 84 11.98 -15.95 7.38
C LEU A 84 10.52 -15.84 7.85
N ILE A 85 10.13 -14.65 8.32
CA ILE A 85 8.78 -14.41 8.84
C ILE A 85 7.77 -14.25 7.71
N ARG A 86 8.13 -13.55 6.63
CA ARG A 86 7.24 -13.34 5.48
C ARG A 86 6.76 -14.64 4.83
N ARG A 87 7.49 -15.75 5.02
CA ARG A 87 7.15 -17.07 4.47
C ARG A 87 6.04 -17.79 5.22
N GLN A 88 5.63 -17.31 6.39
CA GLN A 88 4.60 -17.98 7.19
C GLN A 88 3.17 -17.54 6.84
N GLY A 89 3.03 -16.72 5.79
CA GLY A 89 1.82 -16.21 5.15
C GLY A 89 0.71 -15.75 6.10
N ARG A 90 0.80 -14.48 6.42
CA ARG A 90 0.02 -13.84 7.48
C ARG A 90 -0.29 -12.43 7.03
N ARG A 91 -1.38 -11.88 7.53
CA ARG A 91 -1.66 -10.45 7.35
C ARG A 91 -0.60 -9.66 8.11
N LEU A 92 0.12 -8.79 7.41
CA LEU A 92 1.15 -7.95 8.01
C LEU A 92 0.64 -6.52 8.11
N ILE A 93 0.45 -6.04 9.33
CA ILE A 93 0.11 -4.64 9.56
C ILE A 93 1.43 -3.92 9.86
N VAL A 94 1.71 -2.84 9.14
CA VAL A 94 2.90 -2.02 9.38
C VAL A 94 2.39 -0.63 9.75
N GLY A 95 2.49 -0.28 11.02
CA GLY A 95 2.18 1.05 11.50
C GLY A 95 3.26 2.06 11.10
N ARG A 96 3.76 2.83 12.07
CA ARG A 96 4.80 3.83 11.89
C ARG A 96 6.15 3.16 11.66
N MET A 97 6.66 3.23 10.44
CA MET A 97 8.05 2.92 10.13
C MET A 97 8.79 4.19 9.76
N PHE A 98 9.90 4.49 10.44
CA PHE A 98 10.74 5.67 10.24
C PHE A 98 11.96 5.32 9.39
N ASN A 99 12.50 6.33 8.69
CA ASN A 99 13.77 6.27 7.96
C ASN A 99 13.87 5.13 6.93
N ILE A 100 12.79 4.90 6.17
CA ILE A 100 12.76 3.85 5.16
C ILE A 100 13.21 4.36 3.79
N SER A 101 14.31 3.84 3.23
CA SER A 101 14.64 4.13 1.83
C SER A 101 13.70 3.37 0.88
N PRO A 102 13.44 3.85 -0.36
CA PRO A 102 12.67 3.12 -1.36
C PRO A 102 13.13 1.67 -1.57
N SER A 103 14.46 1.46 -1.61
CA SER A 103 15.07 0.13 -1.74
C SER A 103 14.84 -0.80 -0.54
N ARG A 104 14.63 -0.26 0.66
CA ARG A 104 14.31 -1.06 1.85
C ARG A 104 12.81 -1.36 1.93
N MET A 105 11.98 -0.41 1.52
CA MET A 105 10.54 -0.62 1.33
C MET A 105 10.29 -1.74 0.33
N ALA A 106 10.99 -1.72 -0.80
CA ALA A 106 11.01 -2.78 -1.78
C ALA A 106 11.20 -4.17 -1.17
N TYR A 107 12.22 -4.28 -0.32
CA TYR A 107 12.62 -5.52 0.29
C TYR A 107 11.60 -6.01 1.31
N LEU A 108 11.01 -5.07 2.06
CA LEU A 108 9.95 -5.37 3.01
C LEU A 108 8.70 -5.92 2.31
N LEU A 109 8.33 -5.31 1.18
CA LEU A 109 7.09 -5.60 0.47
C LEU A 109 7.23 -6.69 -0.60
N GLN A 110 8.45 -7.17 -0.86
CA GLN A 110 8.68 -8.18 -1.89
C GLN A 110 7.82 -9.44 -1.64
N GLY A 111 6.94 -9.74 -2.60
CA GLY A 111 6.03 -10.90 -2.56
C GLY A 111 4.74 -10.67 -1.78
N CYS A 112 4.40 -9.43 -1.44
CA CYS A 112 3.17 -9.07 -0.74
C CYS A 112 2.24 -8.28 -1.67
N ASP A 113 0.93 -8.49 -1.54
CA ASP A 113 -0.02 -7.49 -2.02
C ASP A 113 -0.04 -6.32 -1.01
N VAL A 114 -0.28 -5.12 -1.50
CA VAL A 114 -0.22 -3.90 -0.69
C VAL A 114 -1.64 -3.38 -0.51
N ASP A 115 -2.11 -3.25 0.73
CA ASP A 115 -3.42 -2.63 1.04
C ASP A 115 -3.20 -1.42 1.96
N MET A 116 -2.81 -0.32 1.35
CA MET A 116 -2.46 0.89 2.05
C MET A 116 -3.70 1.70 2.41
N HIS A 117 -3.80 2.09 3.67
CA HIS A 117 -4.83 3.00 4.14
C HIS A 117 -4.17 4.33 4.54
N ILE A 118 -4.64 5.43 3.97
CA ILE A 118 -3.97 6.71 4.12
C ILE A 118 -4.98 7.71 4.68
N SER A 119 -4.80 8.05 5.95
CA SER A 119 -5.68 8.96 6.69
C SER A 119 -5.01 10.27 7.13
N ASN A 120 -3.67 10.36 7.05
CA ASN A 120 -2.90 11.58 7.30
C ASN A 120 -1.47 11.45 6.73
N LEU A 121 -1.19 12.13 5.60
CA LEU A 121 0.10 12.07 4.88
C LEU A 121 1.04 13.24 5.18
N GLU A 122 0.63 14.23 5.99
CA GLU A 122 1.39 15.45 6.27
C GLU A 122 2.76 15.20 6.92
N SER A 123 3.04 13.98 7.40
CA SER A 123 4.29 13.62 8.07
C SER A 123 5.33 12.92 7.19
N TRP A 124 5.13 12.87 5.86
CA TRP A 124 6.14 12.38 4.92
C TRP A 124 7.10 13.48 4.47
N PRO A 125 8.39 13.42 4.79
CA PRO A 125 9.36 14.31 4.19
C PRO A 125 9.58 13.90 2.73
N ILE A 126 9.17 14.77 1.80
CA ILE A 126 9.51 14.64 0.38
C ILE A 126 10.96 15.06 0.21
N HIS A 127 11.85 14.11 -0.04
CA HIS A 127 13.10 14.41 -0.73
C HIS A 127 12.98 13.98 -2.18
N GLY A 128 12.59 14.95 -3.01
CA GLY A 128 12.84 14.87 -4.44
C GLY A 128 14.34 14.96 -4.68
N SER A 129 14.88 14.02 -5.46
CA SER A 129 16.06 14.24 -6.31
C SER A 129 17.28 14.87 -5.61
N VAL A 130 18.18 14.03 -5.11
CA VAL A 130 19.63 13.99 -5.44
C VAL A 130 20.25 13.00 -4.46
N TYR A 131 21.11 12.12 -4.96
CA TYR A 131 22.07 11.35 -4.16
C TYR A 131 22.99 12.33 -3.40
N ASN A 132 22.50 12.96 -2.34
CA ASN A 132 23.34 13.68 -1.38
C ASN A 132 23.14 13.05 -0.02
N SER A 133 24.14 12.27 0.32
CA SER A 133 24.41 11.68 1.62
C SER A 133 24.66 12.75 2.67
N SER A 134 23.62 13.38 3.20
CA SER A 134 23.61 13.99 4.53
C SER A 134 22.19 14.46 4.84
N LEU A 135 21.73 14.12 6.04
CA LEU A 135 20.36 14.25 6.57
C LEU A 135 19.38 13.15 6.15
N SER A 136 19.31 12.15 7.04
CA SER A 136 18.16 11.26 7.24
C SER A 136 16.88 12.08 7.43
N SER A 137 16.02 12.16 6.42
CA SER A 137 14.64 12.56 6.62
C SER A 137 13.73 11.36 6.43
N ALA A 138 12.91 11.15 7.46
CA ALA A 138 12.22 9.91 7.73
C ALA A 138 10.99 9.71 6.85
N ASN A 139 11.08 8.93 5.77
CA ASN A 139 9.88 8.34 5.16
C ASN A 139 9.10 7.60 6.28
N ASN A 140 7.87 8.01 6.57
CA ASN A 140 7.09 7.56 7.74
C ASN A 140 5.83 6.79 7.34
N LEU A 141 5.86 5.46 7.19
CA LEU A 141 4.73 4.67 6.65
C LEU A 141 3.44 4.60 7.51
N ARG A 142 3.22 5.55 8.43
CA ARG A 142 2.02 5.60 9.30
C ARG A 142 0.73 5.46 8.50
N GLY A 143 -0.11 4.50 8.89
CA GLY A 143 -1.43 4.22 8.30
C GLY A 143 -1.42 3.10 7.27
N CYS A 144 -0.27 2.73 6.71
CA CYS A 144 -0.19 1.68 5.70
C CYS A 144 -0.60 0.31 6.27
N THR A 145 -1.20 -0.56 5.46
CA THR A 145 -1.41 -1.96 5.81
C THR A 145 -0.91 -2.83 4.66
N PHE A 146 -0.45 -4.04 4.92
CA PHE A 146 0.12 -4.91 3.89
C PHE A 146 -0.46 -6.33 4.01
N SER A 147 -1.36 -6.68 3.10
CA SER A 147 -1.93 -8.02 3.06
C SER A 147 -1.02 -8.95 2.27
N MET A 148 -0.29 -9.85 2.93
CA MET A 148 0.43 -10.88 2.20
C MET A 148 -0.57 -11.85 1.57
N CYS A 149 -0.58 -11.92 0.25
CA CYS A 149 -1.35 -12.93 -0.47
C CYS A 149 -0.52 -14.20 -0.51
N HIS A 150 -0.93 -15.21 0.24
CA HIS A 150 -0.37 -16.55 0.09
C HIS A 150 -0.53 -16.99 -1.36
N LYS A 151 0.58 -17.33 -2.00
CA LYS A 151 0.60 -18.52 -2.86
C LYS A 151 1.99 -19.12 -2.80
N GLU A 152 1.98 -20.45 -2.76
CA GLU A 152 3.15 -21.31 -2.82
C GLU A 152 4.17 -20.79 -3.83
N LEU A 153 5.45 -21.01 -3.54
CA LEU A 153 6.57 -20.86 -4.45
C LEU A 153 6.33 -21.68 -5.74
N ALA A 154 5.46 -21.22 -6.62
CA ALA A 154 5.83 -21.16 -8.01
C ALA A 154 6.89 -20.06 -8.07
N ALA A 155 8.05 -20.37 -8.64
CA ALA A 155 9.07 -19.40 -9.05
C ALA A 155 8.40 -18.09 -9.52
N PRO A 156 8.97 -16.90 -9.26
CA PRO A 156 8.33 -15.60 -9.51
C PRO A 156 7.62 -15.63 -10.86
N SER A 157 6.33 -15.95 -10.82
CA SER A 157 5.59 -16.18 -12.05
C SER A 157 5.24 -14.77 -12.47
N SER A 158 6.01 -14.24 -13.41
CA SER A 158 5.85 -12.92 -14.04
C SER A 158 4.43 -12.64 -14.57
N THR A 159 3.53 -13.61 -14.45
CA THR A 159 2.16 -13.60 -14.95
C THR A 159 1.13 -13.06 -13.97
N ARG A 160 1.43 -12.91 -12.66
CA ARG A 160 0.46 -12.37 -11.70
C ARG A 160 0.73 -10.89 -11.39
N PRO A 161 -0.30 -10.03 -11.48
CA PRO A 161 -0.14 -8.63 -11.13
C PRO A 161 0.08 -8.45 -9.63
N LEU A 162 0.97 -7.52 -9.27
CA LEU A 162 1.05 -6.95 -7.94
C LEU A 162 -0.21 -6.12 -7.70
N VAL A 163 -0.99 -6.49 -6.70
CA VAL A 163 -2.18 -5.72 -6.32
C VAL A 163 -1.78 -4.65 -5.32
N VAL A 164 -1.96 -3.40 -5.70
CA VAL A 164 -1.74 -2.22 -4.85
C VAL A 164 -3.08 -1.54 -4.66
N LYS A 165 -3.69 -1.75 -3.49
CA LYS A 165 -4.86 -1.02 -3.04
C LYS A 165 -4.41 0.15 -2.19
N ILE A 166 -4.90 1.34 -2.50
CA ILE A 166 -4.65 2.57 -1.78
C ILE A 166 -6.01 3.19 -1.46
N THR A 167 -6.33 3.27 -0.18
CA THR A 167 -7.53 3.93 0.34
C THR A 167 -7.11 5.28 0.88
N LEU A 168 -7.72 6.35 0.40
CA LEU A 168 -7.44 7.72 0.77
C LEU A 168 -8.63 8.27 1.56
N GLU A 169 -8.43 8.52 2.84
CA GLU A 169 -9.40 9.18 3.70
C GLU A 169 -9.07 10.67 3.77
N ARG A 170 -9.98 11.52 3.29
CA ARG A 170 -9.86 13.00 3.33
C ARG A 170 -8.50 13.56 2.84
N PRO A 171 -7.99 13.14 1.66
CA PRO A 171 -6.72 13.62 1.17
C PRO A 171 -6.74 15.14 0.98
N LYS A 172 -5.78 15.85 1.60
CA LYS A 172 -5.51 17.24 1.27
C LYS A 172 -4.79 17.32 -0.08
N VAL A 173 -4.95 18.42 -0.81
CA VAL A 173 -4.27 18.59 -2.11
C VAL A 173 -2.74 18.48 -1.99
N SER A 174 -2.19 18.92 -0.86
CA SER A 174 -0.77 18.78 -0.52
C SER A 174 -0.31 17.32 -0.40
N GLU A 175 -1.21 16.38 -0.11
CA GLU A 175 -0.89 14.97 0.11
C GLU A 175 -0.75 14.17 -1.19
N TRP A 176 -1.19 14.72 -2.33
CA TRP A 176 -1.06 14.07 -3.63
C TRP A 176 0.38 13.85 -4.07
N HIS A 177 1.26 14.82 -3.79
CA HIS A 177 2.68 14.69 -4.12
C HIS A 177 3.31 13.49 -3.40
N HIS A 178 2.93 13.26 -2.15
CA HIS A 178 3.38 12.09 -1.39
C HIS A 178 2.91 10.78 -2.01
N LEU A 179 1.63 10.69 -2.41
CA LEU A 179 1.10 9.51 -3.11
C LEU A 179 1.87 9.23 -4.41
N LEU A 180 2.13 10.26 -5.21
CA LEU A 180 2.89 10.12 -6.46
C LEU A 180 4.32 9.62 -6.22
N HIS A 181 5.00 10.13 -5.18
CA HIS A 181 6.32 9.65 -4.80
C HIS A 181 6.31 8.19 -4.34
N LEU A 182 5.32 7.77 -3.55
CA LEU A 182 5.17 6.37 -3.17
C LEU A 182 4.95 5.47 -4.37
N VAL A 183 3.98 5.81 -5.21
CA VAL A 183 3.64 5.00 -6.39
C VAL A 183 4.86 4.90 -7.29
N SER A 184 5.60 5.99 -7.49
CA SER A 184 6.86 5.99 -8.24
C SER A 184 7.94 5.11 -7.59
N ALA A 185 8.08 5.17 -6.26
CA ALA A 185 9.05 4.36 -5.52
C ALA A 185 8.71 2.85 -5.61
N LEU A 186 7.44 2.49 -5.49
CA LEU A 186 6.98 1.12 -5.67
C LEU A 186 7.13 0.69 -7.14
N ALA A 187 6.80 1.56 -8.11
CA ALA A 187 6.95 1.32 -9.54
C ALA A 187 8.38 1.04 -9.96
N ALA A 188 9.33 1.82 -9.44
CA ALA A 188 10.76 1.60 -9.68
C ALA A 188 11.23 0.22 -9.19
N VAL A 189 10.63 -0.29 -8.11
CA VAL A 189 10.96 -1.58 -7.50
C VAL A 189 10.33 -2.74 -8.25
N TYR A 190 9.06 -2.62 -8.62
CA TYR A 190 8.28 -3.68 -9.28
C TYR A 190 8.07 -3.38 -10.76
N SER A 191 9.06 -2.76 -11.41
CA SER A 191 8.99 -2.33 -12.81
C SER A 191 8.66 -3.46 -13.80
N HIS A 192 9.03 -4.70 -13.45
CA HIS A 192 8.79 -5.89 -14.26
C HIS A 192 7.49 -6.66 -13.92
N HIS A 193 6.70 -6.21 -12.95
CA HIS A 193 5.45 -6.87 -12.59
C HIS A 193 4.28 -6.18 -13.28
N LEU A 194 3.22 -6.92 -13.58
CA LEU A 194 1.93 -6.31 -13.92
C LEU A 194 1.40 -5.61 -12.67
N TRP A 195 0.70 -4.49 -12.84
CA TRP A 195 0.12 -3.74 -11.72
C TRP A 195 -1.40 -3.77 -11.77
N ASP A 196 -2.01 -4.03 -10.62
CA ASP A 196 -3.43 -3.76 -10.38
C ASP A 196 -3.51 -2.66 -9.33
N LEU A 197 -3.74 -1.42 -9.77
CA LEU A 197 -3.86 -0.27 -8.89
C LEU A 197 -5.33 -0.02 -8.57
N ARG A 198 -5.68 -0.06 -7.29
CA ARG A 198 -7.01 0.32 -6.79
C ARG A 198 -6.89 1.57 -5.94
N LEU A 199 -7.45 2.67 -6.40
CA LEU A 199 -7.60 3.89 -5.63
C LEU A 199 -9.03 4.00 -5.12
N MET A 200 -9.19 4.13 -3.82
CA MET A 200 -10.49 4.36 -3.18
C MET A 200 -10.45 5.69 -2.46
N TYR A 201 -11.41 6.55 -2.75
CA TYR A 201 -11.63 7.77 -2.00
C TYR A 201 -12.74 7.52 -0.96
N GLN A 202 -12.57 8.05 0.25
CA GLN A 202 -13.62 8.06 1.25
C GLN A 202 -13.75 9.47 1.78
N ASP A 203 -14.83 10.12 1.39
CA ASP A 203 -15.25 11.38 1.97
C ASP A 203 -16.62 11.26 2.62
N HIS A 204 -16.67 11.79 3.84
CA HIS A 204 -17.89 11.89 4.63
C HIS A 204 -18.50 13.29 4.55
N SER A 205 -17.78 14.26 3.95
CA SER A 205 -18.25 15.64 3.77
C SER A 205 -19.13 15.83 2.52
N GLY A 206 -19.04 14.91 1.55
CA GLY A 206 -19.85 14.92 0.33
C GLY A 206 -19.30 15.83 -0.77
N GLU A 207 -18.12 16.42 -0.58
CA GLU A 207 -17.46 17.29 -1.55
C GLU A 207 -16.55 16.43 -2.45
N PRO A 208 -16.87 16.27 -3.74
CA PRO A 208 -16.03 15.49 -4.64
C PRO A 208 -14.69 16.20 -4.83
N THR A 209 -13.59 15.57 -4.40
CA THR A 209 -12.27 16.05 -4.81
C THR A 209 -12.12 15.83 -6.31
N LEU A 210 -11.96 16.93 -7.05
CA LEU A 210 -11.83 16.91 -8.51
C LEU A 210 -10.40 16.55 -8.90
N TYR A 211 -10.26 15.47 -9.66
CA TYR A 211 -8.98 15.03 -10.18
C TYR A 211 -8.77 15.58 -11.58
N ASP A 212 -7.69 16.34 -11.74
CA ASP A 212 -7.31 16.96 -13.00
C ASP A 212 -6.40 16.06 -13.84
N HIS A 213 -6.06 16.56 -15.03
CA HIS A 213 -5.17 15.88 -15.95
C HIS A 213 -3.75 15.68 -15.41
N HIS A 214 -3.21 16.68 -14.70
CA HIS A 214 -1.86 16.62 -14.18
C HIS A 214 -1.70 15.48 -13.16
N PHE A 215 -2.70 15.28 -12.31
CA PHE A 215 -2.72 14.17 -11.37
C PHE A 215 -2.65 12.82 -12.10
N PHE A 216 -3.54 12.60 -13.07
CA PHE A 216 -3.59 11.33 -13.80
C PHE A 216 -2.32 11.07 -14.60
N SER A 217 -1.80 12.08 -15.32
CA SER A 217 -0.57 11.92 -16.09
C SER A 217 0.61 11.57 -15.18
N SER A 218 0.73 12.24 -14.03
CA SER A 218 1.82 12.00 -13.08
C SER A 218 1.71 10.64 -12.39
N LEU A 219 0.50 10.18 -12.10
CA LEU A 219 0.25 8.87 -11.50
C LEU A 219 0.57 7.73 -12.47
N LEU A 220 0.17 7.88 -13.75
CA LEU A 220 0.27 6.83 -14.75
C LEU A 220 1.65 6.74 -15.40
N GLN A 221 2.40 7.84 -15.47
CA GLN A 221 3.74 7.89 -16.06
C GLN A 221 4.71 6.85 -15.50
N PRO A 222 4.83 6.62 -14.17
CA PRO A 222 5.72 5.59 -13.63
C PRO A 222 5.20 4.17 -13.81
N LEU A 223 3.92 3.98 -14.18
CA LEU A 223 3.24 2.69 -14.20
C LEU A 223 3.12 2.12 -15.62
N SER A 224 4.25 1.93 -16.29
CA SER A 224 4.29 1.40 -17.67
C SER A 224 3.70 -0.01 -17.81
N SER A 225 3.71 -0.79 -16.73
CA SER A 225 3.16 -2.16 -16.66
C SER A 225 1.76 -2.22 -16.01
N LEU A 226 1.01 -1.11 -15.99
CA LEU A 226 -0.32 -1.05 -15.41
C LEU A 226 -1.32 -1.90 -16.20
N HIS A 227 -1.86 -2.93 -15.55
CA HIS A 227 -2.80 -3.87 -16.15
C HIS A 227 -4.24 -3.47 -15.85
N THR A 228 -4.53 -3.25 -14.58
CA THR A 228 -5.86 -2.84 -14.11
C THR A 228 -5.75 -1.54 -13.34
N LEU A 229 -6.62 -0.59 -13.67
CA LEU A 229 -6.86 0.61 -12.87
C LEU A 229 -8.29 0.59 -12.35
N ARG A 230 -8.45 0.61 -11.03
CA ARG A 230 -9.75 0.73 -10.37
C ARG A 230 -9.83 2.03 -9.59
N LEU A 231 -10.85 2.82 -9.88
CA LEU A 231 -11.12 4.10 -9.23
C LEU A 231 -12.50 4.01 -8.56
N ASP A 232 -12.58 4.31 -7.26
CA ASP A 232 -13.82 4.26 -6.48
C ASP A 232 -14.14 5.63 -5.90
N THR A 233 -15.33 6.17 -6.20
CA THR A 233 -15.81 7.52 -5.81
C THR A 233 -14.96 8.68 -6.31
N PHE A 234 -14.34 8.54 -7.50
CA PHE A 234 -13.54 9.60 -8.13
C PHE A 234 -14.42 10.53 -8.97
N SER A 235 -14.14 11.84 -8.90
CA SER A 235 -14.72 12.86 -9.78
C SER A 235 -13.68 13.50 -10.66
N PHE A 236 -13.97 13.68 -11.94
CA PHE A 236 -12.98 14.07 -12.94
C PHE A 236 -13.19 15.51 -13.40
N SER A 237 -12.11 16.29 -13.49
CA SER A 237 -12.14 17.65 -14.05
C SER A 237 -11.28 17.72 -15.31
N PRO A 238 -11.86 17.40 -16.49
CA PRO A 238 -11.14 17.46 -17.75
C PRO A 238 -10.72 18.91 -18.05
N PRO A 239 -9.54 19.13 -18.65
CA PRO A 239 -9.06 20.47 -18.96
C PRO A 239 -10.02 21.25 -19.88
N GLY A 240 -9.95 22.57 -19.81
CA GLY A 240 -10.73 23.50 -20.66
C GLY A 240 -10.59 23.21 -22.15
N HIS A 241 -9.38 22.84 -22.57
CA HIS A 241 -9.04 22.45 -23.93
C HIS A 241 -8.47 21.02 -23.94
N LEU A 242 -9.01 20.18 -24.82
CA LEU A 242 -8.44 18.87 -25.14
C LEU A 242 -7.27 19.06 -26.10
N ASP A 243 -6.14 19.52 -25.59
CA ASP A 243 -4.93 19.65 -26.40
C ASP A 243 -4.48 18.26 -26.86
N ARG A 244 -4.46 18.06 -28.17
CA ARG A 244 -4.17 16.78 -28.85
C ARG A 244 -2.71 16.28 -28.69
N GLY A 245 -1.96 16.81 -27.73
CA GLY A 245 -0.54 16.53 -27.55
C GLY A 245 -0.10 16.21 -26.11
N LEU A 246 -1.03 16.11 -25.15
CA LEU A 246 -0.64 15.81 -23.76
C LEU A 246 -0.44 14.32 -23.53
N GLY A 247 0.84 13.92 -23.51
CA GLY A 247 1.34 12.79 -22.73
C GLY A 247 1.17 11.41 -23.37
N SER A 248 2.05 10.49 -22.98
CA SER A 248 2.00 9.08 -23.38
C SER A 248 0.67 8.47 -22.97
N THR A 249 -0.07 7.92 -23.91
CA THR A 249 -1.29 7.19 -23.61
C THR A 249 -0.97 5.90 -22.86
N THR A 250 -1.55 5.71 -21.68
CA THR A 250 -1.35 4.48 -20.90
C THR A 250 -2.31 3.39 -21.40
N HIS A 251 -1.76 2.21 -21.68
CA HIS A 251 -2.52 1.05 -22.12
C HIS A 251 -2.86 0.16 -20.93
N LEU A 252 -4.15 -0.06 -20.71
CA LEU A 252 -4.71 -0.89 -19.66
C LEU A 252 -5.41 -2.10 -20.29
N GLN A 253 -5.44 -3.22 -19.57
CA GLN A 253 -6.35 -4.30 -19.90
C GLN A 253 -7.77 -3.97 -19.42
N CYS A 254 -7.90 -3.44 -18.21
CA CYS A 254 -9.18 -3.16 -17.58
C CYS A 254 -9.17 -1.81 -16.84
N LEU A 255 -10.19 -0.99 -17.11
CA LEU A 255 -10.51 0.20 -16.33
C LEU A 255 -11.82 -0.05 -15.59
N GLU A 256 -11.80 0.06 -14.27
CA GLU A 256 -12.99 -0.10 -13.42
C GLU A 256 -13.31 1.19 -12.69
N LEU A 257 -14.51 1.71 -12.90
CA LEU A 257 -15.00 2.94 -12.30
C LEU A 257 -16.19 2.59 -11.40
N PHE A 258 -15.96 2.67 -10.10
CA PHE A 258 -16.98 2.43 -9.09
C PHE A 258 -17.49 3.74 -8.51
N ASN A 259 -18.81 3.86 -8.36
CA ASN A 259 -19.45 5.04 -7.77
C ASN A 259 -19.04 6.36 -8.43
N ALA A 260 -18.73 6.32 -9.72
CA ALA A 260 -18.37 7.49 -10.51
C ALA A 260 -19.59 7.97 -11.33
N SER A 261 -19.83 9.28 -11.34
CA SER A 261 -20.75 9.91 -12.28
C SER A 261 -19.93 10.51 -13.42
N LEU A 262 -20.17 10.05 -14.64
CA LEU A 262 -19.43 10.50 -15.81
C LEU A 262 -20.36 11.18 -16.82
N ASP A 263 -20.04 12.42 -17.15
CA ASP A 263 -20.58 13.10 -18.32
C ASP A 263 -19.81 12.72 -19.60
N ARG A 264 -20.36 13.12 -20.76
CA ARG A 264 -19.74 12.83 -22.07
C ARG A 264 -18.34 13.42 -22.23
N ARG A 265 -18.08 14.58 -21.63
CA ARG A 265 -16.80 15.28 -21.73
C ARG A 265 -15.72 14.54 -20.94
N GLN A 266 -16.04 14.09 -19.74
CA GLN A 266 -15.18 13.29 -18.88
C GLN A 266 -14.85 11.95 -19.53
N VAL A 267 -15.83 11.27 -20.14
CA VAL A 267 -15.59 10.02 -20.89
C VAL A 267 -14.67 10.24 -22.07
N ALA A 268 -14.95 11.28 -22.88
CA ALA A 268 -14.13 11.61 -24.03
C ALA A 268 -12.68 11.92 -23.63
N TRP A 269 -12.51 12.69 -22.56
CA TRP A 269 -11.19 12.99 -22.00
C TRP A 269 -10.48 11.73 -21.48
N LEU A 270 -11.15 10.85 -20.72
CA LEU A 270 -10.56 9.57 -20.26
C LEU A 270 -10.04 8.73 -21.44
N TRP A 271 -10.75 8.71 -22.57
CA TRP A 271 -10.34 8.02 -23.80
C TRP A 271 -9.13 8.63 -24.51
N THR A 272 -8.80 9.90 -24.22
CA THR A 272 -7.58 10.55 -24.73
C THR A 272 -6.34 10.14 -23.93
N ILE A 273 -6.48 9.94 -22.63
CA ILE A 273 -5.35 9.66 -21.73
C ILE A 273 -5.14 8.16 -21.45
N LEU A 274 -6.21 7.36 -21.57
CA LEU A 274 -6.20 5.92 -21.34
C LEU A 274 -6.70 5.17 -22.57
N LYS A 275 -6.04 4.05 -22.89
CA LYS A 275 -6.57 3.01 -23.79
C LYS A 275 -6.83 1.77 -22.97
N PHE A 276 -8.04 1.22 -23.05
CA PHE A 276 -8.41 0.02 -22.31
C PHE A 276 -9.16 -0.97 -23.19
N ARG A 277 -8.99 -2.27 -22.93
CA ARG A 277 -9.77 -3.32 -23.62
C ARG A 277 -11.15 -3.51 -23.01
N LYS A 278 -11.27 -3.32 -21.69
CA LYS A 278 -12.51 -3.48 -20.94
C LYS A 278 -12.75 -2.25 -20.06
N LEU A 279 -13.97 -1.75 -20.10
CA LEU A 279 -14.48 -0.73 -19.18
C LEU A 279 -15.59 -1.35 -18.33
N VAL A 280 -15.48 -1.20 -17.02
CA VAL A 280 -16.52 -1.58 -16.06
C VAL A 280 -16.96 -0.31 -15.33
N VAL A 281 -18.26 -0.04 -15.35
CA VAL A 281 -18.86 1.07 -14.60
C VAL A 281 -19.93 0.47 -13.68
N ALA A 282 -19.79 0.65 -12.36
CA ALA A 282 -20.65 -0.01 -11.38
C ALA A 282 -20.86 0.84 -10.10
N GLY A 283 -21.95 0.60 -9.36
CA GLY A 283 -22.24 1.25 -8.08
C GLY A 283 -23.58 1.99 -8.03
N PRO A 284 -24.09 2.39 -6.84
CA PRO A 284 -25.42 2.98 -6.68
C PRO A 284 -25.58 4.34 -7.36
N VAL A 285 -24.47 5.07 -7.52
CA VAL A 285 -24.42 6.41 -8.13
C VAL A 285 -23.88 6.35 -9.57
N ALA A 286 -23.55 5.16 -10.06
CA ALA A 286 -23.02 5.00 -11.41
C ALA A 286 -24.07 5.38 -12.45
N LYS A 287 -23.84 6.51 -13.13
CA LYS A 287 -24.68 6.99 -14.22
C LYS A 287 -23.78 7.31 -15.41
N PHE A 288 -24.20 6.83 -16.57
CA PHE A 288 -23.63 7.21 -17.86
C PHE A 288 -24.67 8.05 -18.60
N GLU A 289 -24.44 9.36 -18.73
CA GLU A 289 -25.35 10.21 -19.50
C GLU A 289 -25.07 10.09 -21.00
N GLY A 290 -25.57 9.00 -21.58
CA GLY A 290 -25.47 8.73 -23.01
C GLY A 290 -26.50 7.73 -23.48
N SER A 291 -27.67 8.18 -23.91
CA SER A 291 -28.50 7.38 -24.81
C SER A 291 -27.69 6.99 -26.04
N PRO A 292 -27.73 5.73 -26.50
CA PRO A 292 -27.34 5.43 -27.87
C PRO A 292 -28.32 6.19 -28.76
N ARG A 293 -27.82 7.16 -29.53
CA ARG A 293 -28.56 7.61 -30.70
C ARG A 293 -28.66 6.40 -31.62
N SER A 294 -29.87 5.89 -31.75
CA SER A 294 -30.29 5.00 -32.84
C SER A 294 -29.75 5.58 -34.15
N ALA A 295 -28.98 4.77 -34.87
CA ALA A 295 -28.65 5.05 -36.25
C ALA A 295 -29.95 5.18 -37.06
N HIS A 296 -30.12 6.32 -37.72
CA HIS A 296 -30.89 6.47 -38.94
C HIS A 296 -29.94 7.00 -40.00
#